data_AF-A0A5N6YYH8-F1
#
_entry.id   AF-A0A5N6YYH8-F1
#
_cell.length_a   1.000
_cell.length_b   1.000
_cell.length_c   1.000
_cell.angle_alpha   90.00
_cell.angle_beta   90.00
_cell.angle_gamma   90.00
#
_symmetry.space_group_name_H-M   'P 1'
#
loop_
_entity.id
_entity.type
_entity.pdbx_description
1 polymer ?
#
loop_
_entity_poly.entity_id
_entity_poly.type
_entity_poly.pdbx_seq_one_letter_code
_entity_poly.pdbx_strand_id
1 'polypeptide(L)'
;MPPTLQSPSLASILVARFLRTNNYSETLDAFIREAGLPANAGQVKENDKEKNWTIESVLEEKKVFDRTLEFERYGEKEEKDVWTVPAPSNPKIVETTTSSNILACSVDPWTYSNGDPDNKDASSYLIATGADKQLHLFKTDADHDAITSFPGLSESPILSYASIRNGKYICLTNMSGQLLLQRNAQIIDRRKDHTKYTVKVIAFEDDNSPQKPIWLATAGWDSKIHLYHLHLPAEATEPDSIAIGEPVASITLASNPESILFIQHPDTKQLLLLVSRRDSTHLYYYQVPRPSSTPPLYECSLLGKQNLAPHSNAWVAFSPSCLALNPHDPELLAVATSTLPHMKVIIVRLLFPSTECLDVSSSGPIEGSEPVTQATQAFAALALQNREDAAILVQANTFAPQTAYSTPQVVWRPDGSGVWVNGDDGGIRGVEMKTGKVVTVLKDGHVAGSKIRTIWAGWVDVSRDGKITREEWLVSGGFDKRLIVWKP
;
A
#
# COMPACT_ATOMS: atom_id res chain seq x y z
N MET A 1 47.56 -1.07 34.64
CA MET A 1 46.37 -0.71 33.85
C MET A 1 45.32 -1.79 34.06
N PRO A 2 44.18 -1.48 34.70
CA PRO A 2 43.11 -2.45 34.86
C PRO A 2 42.36 -2.62 33.52
N PRO A 3 41.93 -3.85 33.16
CA PRO A 3 41.16 -4.07 31.95
C PRO A 3 39.77 -3.43 32.10
N THR A 4 39.36 -2.70 31.07
CA THR A 4 38.02 -2.16 30.88
C THR A 4 36.97 -3.28 31.01
N LEU A 5 36.06 -3.13 31.97
CA LEU A 5 34.88 -3.98 32.14
C LEU A 5 34.01 -3.90 30.87
N GLN A 6 34.13 -4.89 29.99
CA GLN A 6 33.17 -5.08 28.91
C GLN A 6 31.84 -5.47 29.55
N SER A 7 30.77 -4.75 29.20
CA SER A 7 29.42 -5.17 29.54
C SER A 7 29.18 -6.58 29.00
N PRO A 8 28.68 -7.52 29.81
CA PRO A 8 28.53 -8.92 29.41
C PRO A 8 27.59 -9.02 28.20
N SER A 9 27.99 -9.79 27.18
CA SER A 9 27.15 -10.01 26.00
C SER A 9 25.86 -10.74 26.39
N LEU A 10 24.75 -10.42 25.71
CA LEU A 10 23.46 -11.08 25.94
C LEU A 10 23.55 -12.61 25.80
N ALA A 11 24.36 -13.09 24.84
CA ALA A 11 24.61 -14.51 24.64
C ALA A 11 25.28 -15.16 25.87
N SER A 12 26.27 -14.48 26.46
CA SER A 12 26.96 -14.95 27.67
C SER A 12 26.03 -15.01 28.88
N ILE A 13 25.09 -14.06 29.00
CA ILE A 13 24.08 -14.05 30.08
C ILE A 13 23.07 -15.19 29.91
N LEU A 14 22.64 -15.47 28.68
CA LEU A 14 21.71 -16.57 28.37
C LEU A 14 22.33 -17.94 28.65
N VAL A 15 23.59 -18.14 28.31
CA VAL A 15 24.33 -19.38 28.62
C VAL A 15 24.52 -19.55 30.13
N ALA A 16 24.91 -18.49 30.85
CA ALA A 16 25.02 -18.54 32.31
C ALA A 16 23.67 -18.84 32.98
N ARG A 17 22.57 -18.29 32.46
CA ARG A 17 21.20 -18.58 32.91
C ARG A 17 20.84 -20.05 32.67
N PHE A 18 21.13 -20.60 31.49
CA PHE A 18 20.89 -22.01 31.17
C PHE A 18 21.63 -22.96 32.11
N LEU A 19 22.94 -22.73 32.32
CA LEU A 19 23.76 -23.55 33.20
C LEU A 19 23.26 -23.50 34.65
N ARG A 20 22.81 -22.33 35.11
CA ARG A 20 22.26 -22.14 36.45
C ARG A 20 20.89 -22.82 36.62
N THR A 21 19.98 -22.70 35.65
CA THR A 21 18.66 -23.34 35.69
C THR A 21 18.74 -24.87 35.68
N ASN A 22 19.74 -25.43 34.99
CA ASN A 22 19.95 -26.88 34.88
C ASN A 22 20.92 -27.45 35.95
N ASN A 23 21.29 -26.67 36.96
CA ASN A 23 22.18 -27.07 38.07
C ASN A 23 23.59 -27.58 37.66
N TYR A 24 24.15 -27.06 36.56
CA TYR A 24 25.53 -27.36 36.15
C TYR A 24 26.52 -26.42 36.86
N SER A 25 26.68 -26.57 38.18
CA SER A 25 27.47 -25.66 39.03
C SER A 25 28.96 -25.60 38.66
N GLU A 26 29.61 -26.73 38.45
CA GLU A 26 31.04 -26.79 38.12
C GLU A 26 31.34 -26.11 36.76
N THR A 27 30.47 -26.34 35.78
CA THR A 27 30.58 -25.74 34.44
C THR A 27 30.28 -24.24 34.46
N LEU A 28 29.32 -23.82 35.30
CA LEU A 28 29.00 -22.41 35.49
C LEU A 28 30.18 -21.64 36.08
N ASP A 29 30.85 -22.19 37.08
CA ASP A 29 32.00 -21.55 37.73
C ASP A 29 33.21 -21.45 36.78
N ALA A 30 33.45 -22.49 35.98
CA ALA A 30 34.46 -22.46 34.92
C ALA A 30 34.12 -21.40 33.86
N PHE A 31 32.85 -21.34 33.41
CA PHE A 31 32.39 -20.39 32.40
C PHE A 31 32.45 -18.94 32.87
N ILE A 32 32.04 -18.64 34.11
CA ILE A 32 32.12 -17.30 34.69
C ILE A 32 33.57 -16.82 34.75
N ARG A 33 34.50 -17.71 35.13
CA ARG A 33 35.93 -17.42 35.21
C ARG A 33 36.56 -17.18 33.84
N GLU A 34 36.22 -17.99 32.84
CA GLU A 34 36.78 -17.90 31.49
C GLU A 34 36.20 -16.74 30.69
N ALA A 35 34.89 -16.48 30.81
CA ALA A 35 34.20 -15.42 30.09
C ALA A 35 34.29 -14.05 30.81
N GLY A 36 34.94 -13.96 31.97
CA GLY A 36 35.10 -12.71 32.73
C GLY A 36 33.77 -12.12 33.20
N LEU A 37 32.78 -12.97 33.49
CA LEU A 37 31.44 -12.55 33.87
C LEU A 37 31.35 -12.27 35.38
N PRO A 38 30.43 -11.40 35.82
CA PRO A 38 30.19 -11.20 37.25
C PRO A 38 29.50 -12.42 37.86
N ALA A 39 29.73 -12.71 39.15
CA ALA A 39 29.21 -13.91 39.83
C ALA A 39 27.66 -14.01 39.84
N ASN A 40 26.99 -12.88 39.64
CA ASN A 40 25.54 -12.78 39.51
C ASN A 40 25.03 -12.95 38.06
N ALA A 41 25.89 -13.24 37.07
CA ALA A 41 25.48 -13.47 35.70
C ALA A 41 24.46 -14.62 35.61
N GLY A 42 23.32 -14.38 34.96
CA GLY A 42 22.25 -15.37 34.84
C GLY A 42 21.27 -15.47 36.02
N GLN A 43 21.41 -14.67 37.08
CA GLN A 43 20.38 -14.54 38.12
C GLN A 43 19.21 -13.69 37.61
N VAL A 44 17.99 -14.20 37.73
CA VAL A 44 16.77 -13.44 37.41
C VAL A 44 16.42 -12.58 38.62
N LYS A 45 16.58 -11.26 38.51
CA LYS A 45 16.05 -10.32 39.50
C LYS A 45 14.59 -10.01 39.14
N GLU A 46 13.69 -10.05 40.12
CA GLU A 46 12.25 -9.82 39.92
C GLU A 46 11.87 -8.44 39.34
N ASN A 47 12.82 -7.49 39.25
CA ASN A 47 12.56 -6.11 38.81
C ASN A 47 13.13 -5.73 37.43
N ASP A 48 13.79 -6.63 36.70
CA ASP A 48 14.32 -6.31 35.37
C ASP A 48 13.27 -6.55 34.29
N LYS A 49 12.79 -5.46 33.70
CA LYS A 49 11.85 -5.42 32.55
C LYS A 49 12.43 -6.01 31.25
N GLU A 50 13.69 -6.44 31.26
CA GLU A 50 14.32 -7.24 30.21
C GLU A 50 13.84 -8.70 30.31
N LYS A 51 12.58 -8.86 29.91
CA LYS A 51 11.85 -10.09 29.62
C LYS A 51 12.73 -11.33 29.45
N ASN A 52 12.49 -12.36 30.26
CA ASN A 52 12.39 -13.82 29.96
C ASN A 52 12.98 -14.42 28.67
N TRP A 53 14.10 -13.93 28.14
CA TRP A 53 14.81 -14.61 27.06
C TRP A 53 15.53 -15.84 27.65
N THR A 54 15.23 -17.01 27.12
CA THR A 54 15.91 -18.28 27.43
C THR A 54 16.60 -18.78 26.16
N ILE A 55 17.66 -19.57 26.29
CA ILE A 55 18.36 -20.07 25.10
C ILE A 55 17.45 -21.01 24.29
N GLU A 56 16.57 -21.73 24.98
CA GLU A 56 15.54 -22.59 24.44
C GLU A 56 14.51 -21.80 23.64
N SER A 57 14.00 -20.68 24.18
CA SER A 57 13.04 -19.84 23.44
C SER A 57 13.65 -19.24 22.18
N VAL A 58 14.93 -18.84 22.22
CA VAL A 58 15.65 -18.34 21.03
C VAL A 58 15.86 -19.45 19.99
N LEU A 59 16.18 -20.67 20.43
CA LEU A 59 16.34 -21.83 19.54
C LEU A 59 15.02 -22.28 18.92
N GLU A 60 13.92 -22.25 19.68
CA GLU A 60 12.58 -22.52 19.16
C GLU A 60 12.14 -21.46 18.15
N GLU A 61 12.35 -20.17 18.46
CA GLU A 61 12.07 -19.08 17.53
C GLU A 61 12.90 -19.22 16.24
N LYS A 62 14.18 -19.58 16.34
CA LYS A 62 15.01 -19.86 15.17
C LYS A 62 14.52 -21.09 14.38
N LYS A 63 14.13 -22.18 15.04
CA LYS A 63 13.58 -23.38 14.35
C LYS A 63 12.27 -23.07 13.65
N VAL A 64 11.41 -22.27 14.27
CA VAL A 64 10.17 -21.79 13.64
C VAL A 64 10.51 -20.89 12.46
N PHE A 65 11.48 -19.98 12.60
CA PHE A 65 11.98 -19.13 11.52
C PHE A 65 12.51 -19.96 10.33
N ASP A 66 13.40 -20.91 10.58
CA ASP A 66 14.01 -21.77 9.56
C ASP A 66 12.93 -22.63 8.86
N ARG A 67 11.96 -23.18 9.59
CA ARG A 67 10.82 -23.90 8.97
C ARG A 67 9.92 -22.98 8.16
N THR A 68 9.70 -21.75 8.63
CA THR A 68 8.87 -20.78 7.89
C THR A 68 9.55 -20.40 6.58
N LEU A 69 10.88 -20.35 6.56
CA LEU A 69 11.68 -20.16 5.35
C LEU A 69 11.56 -21.36 4.39
N GLU A 70 11.50 -22.59 4.91
CA GLU A 70 11.34 -23.81 4.10
C GLU A 70 9.92 -24.00 3.52
N PHE A 71 8.89 -23.39 4.13
CA PHE A 71 7.50 -23.47 3.65
C PHE A 71 7.15 -22.43 2.55
N GLU A 72 8.10 -21.62 2.09
CA GLU A 72 7.94 -20.81 0.89
C GLU A 72 7.72 -21.75 -0.31
N ARG A 73 6.47 -21.84 -0.79
CA ARG A 73 6.03 -22.77 -1.85
C ARG A 73 6.87 -22.57 -3.12
N TYR A 74 7.84 -23.45 -3.37
CA TYR A 74 8.56 -23.53 -4.64
C TYR A 74 7.61 -24.04 -5.74
N GLY A 75 7.11 -23.12 -6.56
CA GLY A 75 6.44 -23.48 -7.82
C GLY A 75 7.48 -23.86 -8.88
N GLU A 76 7.62 -25.15 -9.17
CA GLU A 76 8.38 -25.61 -10.35
C GLU A 76 7.62 -25.24 -11.64
N LYS A 77 8.01 -24.14 -12.30
CA LYS A 77 8.00 -23.95 -13.78
C LYS A 77 8.46 -22.54 -14.24
N GLU A 78 9.37 -22.57 -15.23
CA GLU A 78 9.87 -21.58 -16.20
C GLU A 78 10.34 -20.17 -15.72
N GLU A 79 11.54 -19.80 -16.20
CA GLU A 79 12.44 -18.70 -15.82
C GLU A 79 11.93 -17.26 -16.10
N LYS A 80 10.70 -17.07 -16.61
CA LYS A 80 10.22 -15.75 -17.07
C LYS A 80 9.70 -14.80 -15.99
N ASP A 81 9.43 -15.30 -14.78
CA ASP A 81 8.86 -14.49 -13.68
C ASP A 81 9.75 -14.50 -12.42
N VAL A 82 11.06 -14.63 -12.64
CA VAL A 82 12.08 -14.42 -11.60
C VAL A 82 12.32 -12.92 -11.45
N TRP A 83 12.65 -12.46 -10.24
CA TRP A 83 13.01 -11.05 -9.99
C TRP A 83 14.00 -10.54 -11.05
N THR A 84 13.56 -9.61 -11.90
CA THR A 84 14.36 -9.15 -13.04
C THR A 84 15.43 -8.15 -12.61
N VAL A 85 16.54 -8.12 -13.35
CA VAL A 85 17.66 -7.20 -13.17
C VAL A 85 17.86 -6.47 -14.51
N PRO A 86 18.10 -5.14 -14.52
CA PRO A 86 18.38 -4.29 -13.37
C PRO A 86 17.13 -3.81 -12.64
N ALA A 87 17.23 -3.72 -11.31
CA ALA A 87 16.18 -3.21 -10.43
C ALA A 87 16.69 -1.94 -9.72
N PRO A 88 15.81 -0.98 -9.38
CA PRO A 88 16.19 0.23 -8.64
C PRO A 88 17.00 -0.09 -7.39
N SER A 89 18.19 0.51 -7.26
CA SER A 89 19.12 0.23 -6.17
C SER A 89 19.83 1.48 -5.62
N ASN A 90 20.08 2.47 -6.48
CA ASN A 90 20.89 3.64 -6.16
C ASN A 90 20.01 4.82 -5.72
N PRO A 91 20.09 5.29 -4.45
CA PRO A 91 19.29 6.42 -3.98
C PRO A 91 19.87 7.76 -4.45
N LYS A 92 19.01 8.61 -5.03
CA LYS A 92 19.26 10.04 -5.21
C LYS A 92 18.23 10.85 -4.42
N ILE A 93 18.70 11.62 -3.45
CA ILE A 93 17.86 12.53 -2.66
C ILE A 93 17.51 13.74 -3.54
N VAL A 94 16.22 14.07 -3.60
CA VAL A 94 15.70 15.26 -4.28
C VAL A 94 15.41 16.30 -3.21
N GLU A 95 16.02 17.47 -3.34
CA GLU A 95 15.83 18.56 -2.39
C GLU A 95 14.50 19.27 -2.65
N THR A 96 13.59 19.18 -1.67
CA THR A 96 12.34 19.94 -1.67
C THR A 96 12.59 21.38 -1.23
N THR A 97 11.79 22.33 -1.74
CA THR A 97 11.88 23.75 -1.37
C THR A 97 11.65 24.00 0.13
N THR A 98 10.88 23.13 0.77
CA THR A 98 10.59 23.14 2.20
C THR A 98 11.00 21.81 2.83
N SER A 99 11.58 21.84 4.03
CA SER A 99 11.89 20.63 4.80
C SER A 99 10.66 20.19 5.60
N SER A 100 9.80 19.38 4.98
CA SER A 100 8.57 18.84 5.61
C SER A 100 8.38 17.35 5.34
N ASN A 101 7.53 16.69 6.13
CA ASN A 101 7.25 15.26 5.95
C ASN A 101 6.56 15.04 4.60
N ILE A 102 7.02 14.06 3.83
CA ILE A 102 6.41 13.72 2.53
C ILE A 102 5.23 12.79 2.78
N LEU A 103 4.07 13.12 2.20
CA LEU A 103 2.80 12.44 2.44
C LEU A 103 2.36 11.56 1.26
N ALA A 104 2.57 12.02 0.03
CA ALA A 104 2.36 11.27 -1.20
C ALA A 104 3.43 11.65 -2.24
N CYS A 105 3.83 10.69 -3.07
CA CYS A 105 4.73 10.92 -4.20
C CYS A 105 4.47 9.94 -5.35
N SER A 106 4.69 10.38 -6.58
CA SER A 106 4.61 9.58 -7.80
C SER A 106 5.35 10.26 -8.94
N VAL A 107 5.55 9.55 -10.04
CA VAL A 107 5.87 10.17 -11.33
C VAL A 107 4.63 10.03 -12.20
N ASP A 108 4.01 11.16 -12.54
CA ASP A 108 2.79 11.21 -13.35
C ASP A 108 2.93 12.25 -14.46
N PRO A 109 2.18 12.11 -15.57
CA PRO A 109 2.10 13.15 -16.58
C PRO A 109 1.52 14.42 -15.97
N TRP A 110 2.05 15.58 -16.39
CA TRP A 110 1.54 16.89 -16.01
C TRP A 110 1.54 17.81 -17.23
N THR A 111 0.42 18.47 -17.50
CA THR A 111 0.35 19.48 -18.55
C THR A 111 0.47 20.86 -17.92
N TYR A 112 1.61 21.53 -18.12
CA TYR A 112 1.84 22.89 -17.62
C TYR A 112 1.76 23.89 -18.78
N SER A 113 0.65 24.64 -18.88
CA SER A 113 0.49 25.65 -19.93
C SER A 113 1.29 26.91 -19.60
N ASN A 114 2.60 26.86 -19.79
CA ASN A 114 3.50 27.98 -19.50
C ASN A 114 3.70 28.88 -20.72
N GLY A 115 2.62 29.38 -21.32
CA GLY A 115 2.66 30.36 -22.42
C GLY A 115 3.35 29.92 -23.73
N ASP A 116 3.96 28.74 -23.79
CA ASP A 116 4.69 28.25 -24.95
C ASP A 116 3.80 27.26 -25.74
N PRO A 117 3.29 27.64 -26.92
CA PRO A 117 2.28 26.87 -27.66
C PRO A 117 2.81 25.57 -28.30
N ASP A 118 4.13 25.35 -28.29
CA ASP A 118 4.78 24.22 -28.96
C ASP A 118 5.05 23.00 -28.06
N ASN A 119 4.91 23.11 -26.73
CA ASN A 119 5.10 21.96 -25.83
C ASN A 119 3.76 21.31 -25.46
N LYS A 120 3.12 20.69 -26.46
CA LYS A 120 1.79 20.05 -26.33
C LYS A 120 1.82 18.61 -25.79
N ASP A 121 3.00 18.04 -25.58
CA ASP A 121 3.13 16.68 -25.04
C ASP A 121 3.23 16.74 -23.52
N ALA A 122 2.35 16.01 -22.82
CA ALA A 122 2.41 15.87 -21.38
C ALA A 122 3.70 15.13 -21.01
N SER A 123 4.71 15.86 -20.56
CA SER A 123 5.91 15.26 -19.99
C SER A 123 5.59 14.66 -18.62
N SER A 124 6.33 13.61 -18.26
CA SER A 124 6.27 13.00 -16.93
C SER A 124 7.03 13.88 -15.94
N TYR A 125 6.46 14.10 -14.77
CA TYR A 125 7.08 14.87 -13.70
C TYR A 125 7.04 14.12 -12.39
N LEU A 126 8.07 14.32 -11.57
CA LEU A 126 8.07 13.83 -10.21
C LEU A 126 7.23 14.79 -9.36
N ILE A 127 6.17 14.27 -8.76
CA ILE A 127 5.23 15.02 -7.92
C ILE A 127 5.41 14.55 -6.48
N ALA A 128 5.43 15.50 -5.55
CA ALA A 128 5.44 15.21 -4.12
C ALA A 128 4.54 16.18 -3.36
N THR A 129 3.84 15.67 -2.35
CA THR A 129 3.05 16.48 -1.41
C THR A 129 3.64 16.43 -0.01
N GLY A 130 3.69 17.59 0.63
CA GLY A 130 4.28 17.76 1.95
C GLY A 130 3.28 18.07 3.06
N ALA A 131 3.74 17.90 4.30
CA ALA A 131 3.06 18.40 5.49
C ALA A 131 3.03 19.95 5.57
N ASP A 132 3.80 20.61 4.71
CA ASP A 132 3.80 22.05 4.48
C ASP A 132 2.59 22.56 3.67
N LYS A 133 1.66 21.66 3.30
CA LYS A 133 0.43 21.95 2.55
C LYS A 133 0.68 22.33 1.09
N GLN A 134 1.85 22.01 0.54
CA GLN A 134 2.23 22.32 -0.83
C GLN A 134 2.26 21.05 -1.70
N LEU A 135 2.09 21.29 -3.00
CA LEU A 135 2.41 20.33 -4.05
C LEU A 135 3.67 20.80 -4.75
N HIS A 136 4.67 19.93 -4.84
CA HIS A 136 5.95 20.19 -5.47
C HIS A 136 6.04 19.40 -6.78
N LEU A 137 6.54 20.07 -7.82
CA LEU A 137 6.75 19.51 -9.16
C LEU A 137 8.23 19.59 -9.53
N PHE A 138 8.82 18.45 -9.88
CA PHE A 138 10.22 18.31 -10.27
C PHE A 138 10.33 17.69 -11.66
N LYS A 139 11.37 18.06 -12.41
CA LYS A 139 11.69 17.41 -13.69
C LYS A 139 12.17 15.98 -13.46
N THR A 140 11.97 15.11 -14.45
CA THR A 140 12.53 13.76 -14.50
C THR A 140 13.95 13.72 -15.08
N ASP A 141 14.55 14.89 -15.33
CA ASP A 141 15.94 15.01 -15.78
C ASP A 141 16.94 14.60 -14.69
N ALA A 142 18.21 14.48 -15.06
CA ALA A 142 19.26 13.97 -14.18
C ALA A 142 19.29 14.69 -12.82
N ASP A 143 19.13 16.01 -12.80
CA ASP A 143 19.26 16.86 -11.61
C ASP A 143 17.97 17.01 -10.78
N HIS A 144 16.83 16.57 -11.32
CA HIS A 144 15.51 16.73 -10.69
C HIS A 144 15.23 18.15 -10.21
N ASP A 145 15.56 19.15 -11.04
CA ASP A 145 15.33 20.55 -10.70
C ASP A 145 13.86 20.80 -10.36
N ALA A 146 13.65 21.49 -9.24
CA ALA A 146 12.32 21.94 -8.84
C ALA A 146 11.81 22.96 -9.86
N ILE A 147 10.69 22.65 -10.50
CA ILE A 147 10.05 23.54 -11.47
C ILE A 147 9.24 24.58 -10.71
N THR A 148 8.31 24.08 -9.90
CA THR A 148 7.35 24.89 -9.19
C THR A 148 6.93 24.17 -7.91
N SER A 149 6.81 24.94 -6.84
CA SER A 149 6.01 24.56 -5.68
C SER A 149 4.77 25.44 -5.68
N PHE A 150 3.60 24.86 -5.45
CA PHE A 150 2.33 25.58 -5.46
C PHE A 150 1.89 25.88 -4.02
N PRO A 151 2.31 27.02 -3.43
CA PRO A 151 1.84 27.42 -2.11
C PRO A 151 0.36 27.84 -2.16
N GLY A 152 -0.36 27.61 -1.06
CA GLY A 152 -1.73 28.11 -0.89
C GLY A 152 -2.83 27.35 -1.66
N LEU A 153 -2.52 26.21 -2.28
CA LEU A 153 -3.54 25.35 -2.90
C LEU A 153 -4.55 24.80 -1.88
N SER A 154 -4.02 24.38 -0.72
CA SER A 154 -4.78 23.70 0.32
C SER A 154 -4.54 24.38 1.68
N GLU A 155 -5.61 24.50 2.47
CA GLU A 155 -5.54 25.02 3.85
C GLU A 155 -4.95 24.01 4.84
N SER A 156 -4.83 22.74 4.44
CA SER A 156 -4.35 21.63 5.25
C SER A 156 -3.46 20.67 4.45
N PRO A 157 -2.63 19.82 5.11
CA PRO A 157 -1.73 18.91 4.40
C PRO A 157 -2.44 18.00 3.40
N ILE A 158 -1.83 17.81 2.24
CA ILE A 158 -2.38 17.02 1.13
C ILE A 158 -1.95 15.57 1.31
N LEU A 159 -2.93 14.67 1.51
CA LEU A 159 -2.68 13.28 1.87
C LEU A 159 -2.58 12.34 0.67
N SER A 160 -3.30 12.65 -0.41
CA SER A 160 -3.34 11.85 -1.63
C SER A 160 -3.72 12.76 -2.80
N TYR A 161 -3.34 12.35 -4.00
CA TYR A 161 -3.80 12.97 -5.24
C TYR A 161 -4.01 11.93 -6.32
N ALA A 162 -4.72 12.31 -7.37
CA ALA A 162 -4.90 11.52 -8.59
C ALA A 162 -4.84 12.46 -9.81
N SER A 163 -4.05 12.07 -10.81
CA SER A 163 -3.98 12.76 -12.11
C SER A 163 -5.08 12.26 -13.04
N ILE A 164 -5.72 13.17 -13.77
CA ILE A 164 -6.76 12.87 -14.76
C ILE A 164 -6.49 13.64 -16.06
N ARG A 165 -6.97 13.12 -17.18
CA ARG A 165 -6.77 13.65 -18.54
C ARG A 165 -5.29 13.87 -18.85
N ASN A 166 -4.47 12.86 -18.59
CA ASN A 166 -3.03 12.89 -18.83
C ASN A 166 -2.33 14.10 -18.19
N GLY A 167 -2.67 14.43 -16.94
CA GLY A 167 -2.02 15.51 -16.19
C GLY A 167 -2.58 16.91 -16.41
N LYS A 168 -3.69 17.05 -17.14
CA LYS A 168 -4.35 18.34 -17.33
C LYS A 168 -5.09 18.81 -16.08
N TYR A 169 -5.67 17.88 -15.33
CA TYR A 169 -6.31 18.17 -14.05
C TYR A 169 -5.82 17.22 -12.98
N ILE A 170 -5.82 17.70 -11.74
CA ILE A 170 -5.35 16.94 -10.58
C ILE A 170 -6.40 17.05 -9.50
N CYS A 171 -6.83 15.90 -8.98
CA CYS A 171 -7.70 15.83 -7.82
C CYS A 171 -6.83 15.67 -6.57
N LEU A 172 -6.98 16.56 -5.59
CA LEU A 172 -6.22 16.56 -4.34
C LEU A 172 -7.15 16.30 -3.16
N THR A 173 -6.70 15.53 -2.19
CA THR A 173 -7.40 15.38 -0.90
C THR A 173 -6.54 15.80 0.27
N ASN A 174 -7.17 16.35 1.30
CA ASN A 174 -6.45 16.96 2.41
C ASN A 174 -6.94 16.50 3.79
N MET A 175 -6.22 16.93 4.83
CA MET A 175 -6.54 16.61 6.22
C MET A 175 -7.84 17.26 6.74
N SER A 176 -8.38 18.28 6.06
CA SER A 176 -9.66 18.90 6.42
C SER A 176 -10.89 18.19 5.83
N GLY A 177 -10.68 17.09 5.08
CA GLY A 177 -11.77 16.33 4.47
C GLY A 177 -12.26 16.90 3.14
N GLN A 178 -11.45 17.76 2.51
CA GLN A 178 -11.81 18.41 1.26
C GLN A 178 -11.25 17.65 0.06
N LEU A 179 -12.01 17.67 -1.02
CA LEU A 179 -11.59 17.30 -2.37
C LEU A 179 -11.42 18.60 -3.17
N LEU A 180 -10.25 18.79 -3.75
CA LEU A 180 -9.91 19.97 -4.55
C LEU A 180 -9.63 19.52 -5.98
N LEU A 181 -10.18 20.22 -6.97
CA LEU A 181 -9.87 20.02 -8.38
C LEU A 181 -8.96 21.14 -8.84
N GLN A 182 -7.74 20.79 -9.27
CA GLN A 182 -6.73 21.73 -9.73
C GLN A 182 -6.53 21.61 -11.25
N ARG A 183 -6.25 22.75 -11.88
CA ARG A 183 -5.68 22.84 -13.23
C ARG A 183 -4.55 23.86 -13.22
N ASN A 184 -3.39 23.49 -13.77
CA ASN A 184 -2.19 24.31 -13.71
C ASN A 184 -1.86 24.73 -12.27
N ALA A 185 -1.89 26.02 -11.95
CA ALA A 185 -1.60 26.57 -10.63
C ALA A 185 -2.87 26.97 -9.83
N GLN A 186 -4.06 26.71 -10.37
CA GLN A 186 -5.33 27.23 -9.81
C GLN A 186 -6.27 26.08 -9.42
N ILE A 187 -6.97 26.28 -8.30
CA ILE A 187 -8.07 25.41 -7.89
C ILE A 187 -9.33 25.86 -8.62
N ILE A 188 -9.92 24.96 -9.41
CA ILE A 188 -11.16 25.19 -10.15
C ILE A 188 -12.37 25.00 -9.21
N ASP A 189 -12.38 23.91 -8.44
CA ASP A 189 -13.51 23.57 -7.58
C ASP A 189 -13.05 22.94 -6.26
N ARG A 190 -13.88 23.09 -5.22
CA ARG A 190 -13.62 22.63 -3.85
C ARG A 190 -14.89 22.02 -3.27
N ARG A 191 -14.79 20.79 -2.77
CA ARG A 191 -15.87 20.08 -2.08
C ARG A 191 -15.44 19.62 -0.69
N LYS A 192 -16.38 19.57 0.25
CA LYS A 192 -16.17 19.06 1.61
C LYS A 192 -17.32 18.13 2.00
N ASP A 193 -17.25 16.90 1.51
CA ASP A 193 -18.27 15.89 1.79
C ASP A 193 -17.86 14.94 2.93
N HIS A 194 -16.57 14.93 3.30
CA HIS A 194 -16.09 14.22 4.47
C HIS A 194 -16.05 15.11 5.70
N THR A 195 -16.42 14.53 6.84
CA THR A 195 -16.40 15.21 8.16
C THR A 195 -15.02 15.16 8.82
N LYS A 196 -14.17 14.22 8.40
CA LYS A 196 -12.78 14.02 8.85
C LYS A 196 -11.83 14.02 7.65
N TYR A 197 -10.54 13.80 7.89
CA TYR A 197 -9.54 13.78 6.82
C TYR A 197 -9.82 12.71 5.76
N THR A 198 -9.54 13.07 4.50
CA THR A 198 -9.71 12.19 3.34
C THR A 198 -8.37 11.54 3.01
N VAL A 199 -8.28 10.24 3.24
CA VAL A 199 -7.03 9.46 3.23
C VAL A 199 -6.56 9.18 1.81
N LYS A 200 -7.48 8.82 0.90
CA LYS A 200 -7.13 8.35 -0.44
C LYS A 200 -8.13 8.87 -1.47
N VAL A 201 -7.61 9.22 -2.65
CA VAL A 201 -8.40 9.51 -3.84
C VAL A 201 -7.90 8.64 -4.98
N ILE A 202 -8.83 8.10 -5.75
CA ILE A 202 -8.54 7.32 -6.96
C ILE A 202 -9.43 7.82 -8.09
N ALA A 203 -8.88 7.79 -9.30
CA ALA A 203 -9.61 8.12 -10.52
C ALA A 203 -9.60 6.93 -11.47
N PHE A 204 -10.66 6.82 -12.26
CA PHE A 204 -10.75 5.87 -13.36
C PHE A 204 -11.29 6.62 -14.58
N GLU A 205 -10.54 6.59 -15.68
CA GLU A 205 -10.92 7.18 -16.95
C GLU A 205 -11.30 6.07 -17.92
N ASP A 206 -12.51 6.12 -18.47
CA ASP A 206 -12.89 5.19 -19.53
C ASP A 206 -12.51 5.76 -20.90
N ASP A 207 -11.37 5.32 -21.43
CA ASP A 207 -10.89 5.72 -22.74
C ASP A 207 -11.70 5.15 -23.91
N ASN A 208 -12.48 4.08 -23.68
CA ASN A 208 -13.23 3.42 -24.73
C ASN A 208 -14.58 4.11 -25.02
N SER A 209 -15.10 4.87 -24.06
CA SER A 209 -16.36 5.57 -24.19
C SER A 209 -16.17 6.92 -24.92
N PRO A 210 -17.03 7.27 -25.89
CA PRO A 210 -16.90 8.52 -26.65
C PRO A 210 -17.05 9.78 -25.78
N GLN A 211 -17.80 9.68 -24.66
CA GLN A 211 -17.94 10.76 -23.67
C GLN A 211 -16.76 10.83 -22.69
N LYS A 212 -15.89 9.82 -22.69
CA LYS A 212 -14.77 9.60 -21.76
C LYS A 212 -15.10 10.03 -20.32
N PRO A 213 -16.09 9.39 -19.67
CA PRO A 213 -16.47 9.72 -18.30
C PRO A 213 -15.31 9.44 -17.35
N ILE A 214 -15.22 10.25 -16.31
CA ILE A 214 -14.21 10.09 -15.27
C ILE A 214 -14.93 9.77 -13.96
N TRP A 215 -14.60 8.62 -13.40
CA TRP A 215 -15.05 8.22 -12.08
C TRP A 215 -14.00 8.60 -11.05
N LEU A 216 -14.43 9.22 -9.97
CA LEU A 216 -13.58 9.57 -8.85
C LEU A 216 -14.15 8.95 -7.58
N ALA A 217 -13.31 8.34 -6.76
CA ALA A 217 -13.71 7.88 -5.44
C ALA A 217 -12.77 8.44 -4.38
N THR A 218 -13.35 8.83 -3.24
CA THR A 218 -12.63 9.36 -2.09
C THR A 218 -12.97 8.55 -0.84
N ALA A 219 -11.96 8.24 -0.03
CA ALA A 219 -12.10 7.49 1.21
C ALA A 219 -11.72 8.37 2.41
N GLY A 220 -12.65 8.52 3.36
CA GLY A 220 -12.47 9.35 4.55
C GLY A 220 -12.33 8.57 5.85
N TRP A 221 -11.66 9.17 6.83
CA TRP A 221 -11.57 8.63 8.20
C TRP A 221 -12.87 8.74 9.00
N ASP A 222 -13.94 9.21 8.36
CA ASP A 222 -15.31 9.23 8.85
C ASP A 222 -16.10 7.97 8.46
N SER A 223 -15.39 6.91 8.04
CA SER A 223 -15.95 5.63 7.62
C SER A 223 -16.88 5.75 6.40
N LYS A 224 -16.68 6.78 5.57
CA LYS A 224 -17.44 6.97 4.33
C LYS A 224 -16.53 6.91 3.11
N ILE A 225 -17.12 6.45 2.01
CA ILE A 225 -16.55 6.59 0.67
C ILE A 225 -17.58 7.35 -0.17
N HIS A 226 -17.13 8.37 -0.89
CA HIS A 226 -17.96 9.12 -1.84
C HIS A 226 -17.47 8.88 -3.26
N LEU A 227 -18.42 8.66 -4.17
CA LEU A 227 -18.20 8.47 -5.60
C LEU A 227 -18.73 9.67 -6.37
N TYR A 228 -17.91 10.19 -7.26
CA TYR A 228 -18.24 11.32 -8.13
C TYR A 228 -18.11 10.88 -9.59
N HIS A 229 -18.94 11.49 -10.42
CA HIS A 229 -18.93 11.29 -11.86
C HIS A 229 -18.68 12.62 -12.54
N LEU A 230 -17.45 12.80 -13.01
CA LEU A 230 -16.95 14.04 -13.59
C LEU A 230 -17.19 14.03 -15.10
N HIS A 231 -17.86 15.07 -15.60
CA HIS A 231 -17.98 15.35 -17.02
C HIS A 231 -17.05 16.52 -17.37
N LEU A 232 -15.85 16.19 -17.85
CA LEU A 232 -14.90 17.21 -18.31
C LEU A 232 -15.02 17.37 -19.83
N PRO A 233 -15.44 18.55 -20.34
CA PRO A 233 -15.49 18.80 -21.78
C PRO A 233 -14.09 18.66 -22.40
N ALA A 234 -14.02 18.00 -23.56
CA ALA A 234 -12.76 17.71 -24.25
C ALA A 234 -12.01 18.99 -24.67
N GLU A 235 -12.76 20.02 -25.05
CA GLU A 235 -12.27 21.37 -25.36
C GLU A 235 -12.89 22.35 -24.37
N ALA A 236 -12.07 22.90 -23.48
CA ALA A 236 -12.51 23.82 -22.45
C ALA A 236 -12.70 25.21 -23.09
N THR A 237 -13.87 25.47 -23.65
CA THR A 237 -14.21 26.80 -24.21
C THR A 237 -14.45 27.81 -23.09
N GLU A 238 -14.88 27.37 -21.89
CA GLU A 238 -14.96 28.23 -20.69
C GLU A 238 -14.61 27.51 -19.37
N PRO A 239 -13.81 28.15 -18.49
CA PRO A 239 -13.37 27.58 -17.21
C PRO A 239 -14.49 27.35 -16.19
N ASP A 240 -15.61 28.08 -16.30
CA ASP A 240 -16.72 28.05 -15.31
C ASP A 240 -17.65 26.84 -15.47
N SER A 241 -17.49 26.05 -16.54
CA SER A 241 -18.30 24.85 -16.77
C SER A 241 -17.77 23.59 -16.07
N ILE A 242 -16.57 23.65 -15.49
CA ILE A 242 -15.88 22.50 -14.91
C ILE A 242 -16.10 22.48 -13.40
N ALA A 243 -16.87 21.52 -12.91
CA ALA A 243 -17.11 21.32 -11.49
C ALA A 243 -17.05 19.83 -11.12
N ILE A 244 -16.74 19.54 -9.86
CA ILE A 244 -16.73 18.18 -9.30
C ILE A 244 -18.15 17.58 -9.30
N GLY A 245 -19.16 18.43 -9.09
CA GLY A 245 -20.54 18.01 -8.91
C GLY A 245 -20.82 17.44 -7.52
N GLU A 246 -22.06 17.03 -7.28
CA GLU A 246 -22.44 16.30 -6.07
C GLU A 246 -22.03 14.83 -6.16
N PRO A 247 -21.77 14.16 -5.02
CA PRO A 247 -21.49 12.73 -5.02
C PRO A 247 -22.69 11.96 -5.57
N VAL A 248 -22.44 11.10 -6.57
CA VAL A 248 -23.43 10.23 -7.20
C VAL A 248 -23.85 9.12 -6.24
N ALA A 249 -22.89 8.63 -5.47
CA ALA A 249 -23.11 7.59 -4.50
C ALA A 249 -22.23 7.74 -3.26
N SER A 250 -22.70 7.15 -2.16
CA SER A 250 -21.94 7.08 -0.92
C SER A 250 -22.01 5.69 -0.32
N ILE A 251 -20.96 5.29 0.38
CA ILE A 251 -20.85 3.99 1.06
C ILE A 251 -20.50 4.27 2.51
N THR A 252 -21.31 3.75 3.42
CA THR A 252 -21.01 3.79 4.86
C THR A 252 -20.40 2.46 5.29
N LEU A 253 -19.20 2.48 5.83
CA LEU A 253 -18.46 1.32 6.27
C LEU A 253 -18.59 1.13 7.79
N ALA A 254 -18.47 -0.11 8.26
CA ALA A 254 -18.48 -0.43 9.69
C ALA A 254 -17.22 0.06 10.42
N SER A 255 -16.13 0.26 9.69
CA SER A 255 -14.83 0.71 10.20
C SER A 255 -14.16 1.56 9.13
N ASN A 256 -13.05 2.20 9.49
CA ASN A 256 -12.39 3.16 8.60
C ASN A 256 -11.84 2.46 7.34
N PRO A 257 -12.02 3.04 6.15
CA PRO A 257 -11.38 2.53 4.94
C PRO A 257 -9.86 2.64 5.06
N GLU A 258 -9.17 1.61 4.60
CA GLU A 258 -7.70 1.58 4.56
C GLU A 258 -7.21 1.87 3.12
N SER A 259 -7.75 1.15 2.14
CA SER A 259 -7.45 1.38 0.72
C SER A 259 -8.64 1.07 -0.16
N ILE A 260 -8.76 1.84 -1.23
CA ILE A 260 -9.77 1.72 -2.29
C ILE A 260 -9.07 1.61 -3.65
N LEU A 261 -9.72 0.93 -4.60
CA LEU A 261 -9.21 0.72 -5.94
C LEU A 261 -10.36 0.45 -6.93
N PHE A 262 -10.30 1.05 -8.12
CA PHE A 262 -11.21 0.70 -9.20
C PHE A 262 -10.69 -0.52 -9.95
N ILE A 263 -11.57 -1.49 -10.20
CA ILE A 263 -11.26 -2.70 -10.97
C ILE A 263 -12.35 -2.91 -12.03
N GLN A 264 -11.98 -3.49 -13.17
CA GLN A 264 -12.96 -3.92 -14.17
C GLN A 264 -13.16 -5.42 -14.06
N HIS A 265 -14.42 -5.86 -14.11
CA HIS A 265 -14.72 -7.28 -14.22
C HIS A 265 -14.12 -7.83 -15.53
N PRO A 266 -13.39 -8.97 -15.51
CA PRO A 266 -12.69 -9.49 -16.68
C PRO A 266 -13.63 -9.75 -17.85
N ASP A 267 -14.78 -10.40 -17.58
CA ASP A 267 -15.78 -10.76 -18.59
C ASP A 267 -16.72 -9.61 -18.98
N THR A 268 -17.39 -8.98 -18.00
CA THR A 268 -18.44 -7.98 -18.28
C THR A 268 -17.92 -6.57 -18.53
N LYS A 269 -16.63 -6.31 -18.25
CA LYS A 269 -16.00 -4.98 -18.26
C LYS A 269 -16.72 -3.95 -17.37
N GLN A 270 -17.57 -4.40 -16.46
CA GLN A 270 -18.23 -3.53 -15.50
C GLN A 270 -17.22 -2.98 -14.50
N LEU A 271 -17.31 -1.68 -14.23
CA LEU A 271 -16.50 -1.01 -13.22
C LEU A 271 -17.00 -1.37 -11.81
N LEU A 272 -16.10 -1.87 -10.99
CA LEU A 272 -16.32 -2.23 -9.60
C LEU A 272 -15.37 -1.42 -8.71
N LEU A 273 -15.81 -1.15 -7.49
CA LEU A 273 -14.98 -0.55 -6.46
C LEU A 273 -14.56 -1.61 -5.45
N LEU A 274 -13.26 -1.89 -5.41
CA LEU A 274 -12.65 -2.76 -4.41
C LEU A 274 -12.29 -1.94 -3.17
N VAL A 275 -12.76 -2.39 -2.01
CA VAL A 275 -12.58 -1.68 -0.74
C VAL A 275 -11.98 -2.61 0.29
N SER A 276 -11.03 -2.06 1.05
CA SER A 276 -10.50 -2.65 2.28
C SER A 276 -10.73 -1.70 3.45
N ARG A 277 -10.90 -2.25 4.64
CA ARG A 277 -11.19 -1.48 5.84
C ARG A 277 -10.44 -2.05 7.04
N ARG A 278 -10.27 -1.21 8.04
CA ARG A 278 -9.65 -1.57 9.32
C ARG A 278 -10.45 -2.64 10.03
N ASP A 279 -9.79 -3.48 10.80
CA ASP A 279 -10.40 -4.52 11.61
C ASP A 279 -11.22 -5.54 10.79
N SER A 280 -10.81 -5.80 9.54
CA SER A 280 -11.38 -6.84 8.69
C SER A 280 -10.30 -7.47 7.81
N THR A 281 -10.32 -8.78 7.65
CA THR A 281 -9.46 -9.54 6.72
C THR A 281 -10.03 -9.63 5.30
N HIS A 282 -11.17 -8.99 5.03
CA HIS A 282 -11.89 -9.14 3.77
C HIS A 282 -11.62 -8.00 2.79
N LEU A 283 -11.64 -8.34 1.52
CA LEU A 283 -11.88 -7.42 0.42
C LEU A 283 -13.39 -7.35 0.16
N TYR A 284 -13.90 -6.14 -0.08
CA TYR A 284 -15.31 -5.87 -0.35
C TYR A 284 -15.48 -5.37 -1.78
N TYR A 285 -16.41 -5.96 -2.52
CA TYR A 285 -16.72 -5.59 -3.90
C TYR A 285 -18.00 -4.77 -3.93
N TYR A 286 -17.90 -3.50 -4.32
CA TYR A 286 -19.05 -2.62 -4.47
C TYR A 286 -19.33 -2.34 -5.94
N GLN A 287 -20.61 -2.25 -6.28
CA GLN A 287 -21.05 -1.87 -7.61
C GLN A 287 -20.87 -0.35 -7.81
N VAL A 288 -20.22 0.05 -8.90
CA VAL A 288 -20.24 1.46 -9.32
C VAL A 288 -21.56 1.72 -10.06
N PRO A 289 -22.31 2.78 -9.69
CA PRO A 289 -23.59 3.08 -10.34
C PRO A 289 -23.41 3.38 -11.82
N ARG A 290 -24.39 3.00 -12.65
CA ARG A 290 -24.45 3.50 -14.03
C ARG A 290 -25.09 4.89 -14.00
N PRO A 291 -24.63 5.84 -14.83
CA PRO A 291 -25.19 7.18 -14.87
C PRO A 291 -26.58 7.15 -15.51
N SER A 292 -27.62 6.94 -14.70
CA SER A 292 -29.01 7.20 -15.04
C SER A 292 -29.52 8.42 -14.28
N SER A 293 -30.32 9.26 -14.93
CA SER A 293 -30.81 10.56 -14.48
C SER A 293 -31.60 10.53 -13.13
N THR A 294 -30.89 10.76 -12.00
CA THR A 294 -31.23 11.40 -10.68
C THR A 294 -32.65 11.30 -10.04
N PRO A 295 -32.81 11.43 -8.69
CA PRO A 295 -31.98 11.03 -7.53
C PRO A 295 -32.84 10.28 -6.43
N PRO A 296 -32.34 9.81 -5.25
CA PRO A 296 -31.35 10.40 -4.32
C PRO A 296 -29.95 9.75 -4.39
N LEU A 297 -29.02 10.29 -3.57
CA LEU A 297 -27.71 9.72 -3.21
C LEU A 297 -27.81 8.19 -3.13
N TYR A 298 -27.23 7.50 -4.12
CA TYR A 298 -27.33 6.06 -4.21
C TYR A 298 -26.38 5.42 -3.19
N GLU A 299 -26.88 4.53 -2.35
CA GLU A 299 -26.01 3.68 -1.54
C GLU A 299 -25.53 2.53 -2.42
N CYS A 300 -24.21 2.41 -2.62
CA CYS A 300 -23.69 1.34 -3.48
C CYS A 300 -23.99 -0.03 -2.90
N SER A 301 -24.52 -0.92 -3.73
CA SER A 301 -24.74 -2.32 -3.38
C SER A 301 -23.40 -3.04 -3.17
N LEU A 302 -23.32 -3.79 -2.06
CA LEU A 302 -22.25 -4.75 -1.83
C LEU A 302 -22.54 -6.00 -2.64
N LEU A 303 -21.66 -6.34 -3.58
CA LEU A 303 -21.79 -7.50 -4.46
C LEU A 303 -21.23 -8.77 -3.85
N GLY A 304 -20.18 -8.64 -3.03
CA GLY A 304 -19.52 -9.79 -2.44
C GLY A 304 -18.34 -9.40 -1.58
N LYS A 305 -17.76 -10.43 -0.95
CA LYS A 305 -16.56 -10.33 -0.14
C LYS A 305 -15.63 -11.50 -0.43
N GLN A 306 -14.33 -11.26 -0.29
CA GLN A 306 -13.29 -12.28 -0.36
C GLN A 306 -12.43 -12.21 0.90
N ASN A 307 -12.36 -13.30 1.67
CA ASN A 307 -11.51 -13.39 2.85
C ASN A 307 -10.05 -13.66 2.48
N LEU A 308 -9.12 -12.86 3.02
CA LEU A 308 -7.69 -13.06 2.85
C LEU A 308 -7.04 -13.91 3.95
N ALA A 309 -7.83 -14.39 4.91
CA ALA A 309 -7.38 -15.28 5.97
C ALA A 309 -8.40 -16.41 6.22
N PRO A 310 -8.69 -17.27 5.22
CA PRO A 310 -9.74 -18.29 5.29
C PRO A 310 -9.57 -19.27 6.45
N HIS A 311 -8.33 -19.62 6.81
CA HIS A 311 -8.01 -20.55 7.91
C HIS A 311 -7.76 -19.90 9.28
N SER A 312 -7.85 -18.57 9.35
CA SER A 312 -7.62 -17.87 10.61
C SER A 312 -8.85 -17.95 11.50
N ASN A 313 -8.69 -18.55 12.68
CA ASN A 313 -9.72 -18.57 13.72
C ASN A 313 -9.72 -17.27 14.56
N ALA A 314 -8.78 -16.36 14.34
CA ALA A 314 -8.76 -15.07 15.02
C ALA A 314 -9.85 -14.14 14.46
N TRP A 315 -10.58 -13.47 15.36
CA TRP A 315 -11.67 -12.54 15.00
C TRP A 315 -11.24 -11.47 13.99
N VAL A 316 -10.00 -10.98 14.10
CA VAL A 316 -9.30 -10.21 13.06
C VAL A 316 -7.80 -10.52 13.18
N ALA A 317 -7.19 -11.14 12.17
CA ALA A 317 -5.75 -11.41 12.16
C ALA A 317 -4.91 -10.19 11.72
N PHE A 318 -5.44 -9.41 10.78
CA PHE A 318 -4.83 -8.20 10.21
C PHE A 318 -5.88 -7.41 9.42
N SER A 319 -5.51 -6.23 8.94
CA SER A 319 -6.29 -5.45 7.96
C SER A 319 -5.49 -5.28 6.66
N PRO A 320 -6.11 -5.41 5.49
CA PRO A 320 -5.51 -5.03 4.21
C PRO A 320 -5.34 -3.50 4.19
N SER A 321 -4.11 -3.01 4.30
CA SER A 321 -3.81 -1.58 4.44
C SER A 321 -3.54 -0.87 3.12
N CYS A 322 -2.96 -1.57 2.14
CA CYS A 322 -2.73 -1.03 0.81
C CYS A 322 -2.93 -2.11 -0.26
N LEU A 323 -3.58 -1.75 -1.36
CA LEU A 323 -3.93 -2.63 -2.47
C LEU A 323 -3.25 -2.10 -3.75
N ALA A 324 -2.60 -2.98 -4.51
CA ALA A 324 -2.00 -2.66 -5.79
C ALA A 324 -2.28 -3.76 -6.82
N LEU A 325 -2.80 -3.40 -8.00
CA LEU A 325 -3.03 -4.33 -9.11
C LEU A 325 -1.73 -4.64 -9.82
N ASN A 326 -1.58 -5.88 -10.27
CA ASN A 326 -0.48 -6.25 -11.13
C ASN A 326 -0.61 -5.52 -12.49
N PRO A 327 0.49 -4.97 -13.03
CA PRO A 327 0.46 -4.20 -14.28
C PRO A 327 0.21 -5.05 -15.54
N HIS A 328 0.39 -6.37 -15.47
CA HIS A 328 0.23 -7.31 -16.58
C HIS A 328 -0.98 -8.24 -16.42
N ASP A 329 -1.44 -8.46 -15.19
CA ASP A 329 -2.59 -9.30 -14.88
C ASP A 329 -3.62 -8.54 -14.01
N PRO A 330 -4.74 -8.07 -14.60
CA PRO A 330 -5.73 -7.26 -13.88
C PRO A 330 -6.51 -8.04 -12.81
N GLU A 331 -6.43 -9.38 -12.80
CA GLU A 331 -7.07 -10.21 -11.78
C GLU A 331 -6.18 -10.42 -10.56
N LEU A 332 -4.92 -10.02 -10.63
CA LEU A 332 -3.96 -10.27 -9.57
C LEU A 332 -3.70 -9.02 -8.73
N LEU A 333 -3.79 -9.20 -7.42
CA LEU A 333 -3.66 -8.13 -6.44
C LEU A 333 -2.53 -8.43 -5.45
N ALA A 334 -1.70 -7.42 -5.18
CA ALA A 334 -0.81 -7.40 -4.03
C ALA A 334 -1.43 -6.59 -2.89
N VAL A 335 -1.32 -7.12 -1.69
CA VAL A 335 -1.92 -6.58 -0.48
C VAL A 335 -0.87 -6.43 0.61
N ALA A 336 -0.63 -5.21 1.06
CA ALA A 336 0.12 -4.96 2.30
C ALA A 336 -0.82 -5.09 3.49
N THR A 337 -0.42 -5.87 4.51
CA THR A 337 -1.23 -6.08 5.72
C THR A 337 -0.74 -5.25 6.90
N SER A 338 -1.62 -4.95 7.84
CA SER A 338 -1.28 -4.30 9.13
C SER A 338 -0.72 -5.27 10.18
N THR A 339 -0.17 -6.41 9.77
CA THR A 339 0.33 -7.45 10.68
C THR A 339 1.48 -6.92 11.53
N LEU A 340 1.46 -7.21 12.83
CA LEU A 340 2.51 -6.83 13.78
C LEU A 340 3.24 -8.08 14.30
N PRO A 341 4.55 -7.99 14.62
CA PRO A 341 5.41 -6.81 14.53
C PRO A 341 5.98 -6.54 13.13
N HIS A 342 5.77 -7.46 12.19
CA HIS A 342 6.27 -7.35 10.82
C HIS A 342 5.14 -7.43 9.81
N MET A 343 5.23 -6.56 8.81
CA MET A 343 4.31 -6.56 7.70
C MET A 343 4.36 -7.87 6.92
N LYS A 344 3.18 -8.40 6.59
CA LYS A 344 3.03 -9.46 5.59
C LYS A 344 2.49 -8.91 4.29
N VAL A 345 2.92 -9.50 3.18
CA VAL A 345 2.37 -9.25 1.85
C VAL A 345 1.60 -10.48 1.41
N ILE A 346 0.42 -10.26 0.87
CA ILE A 346 -0.40 -11.31 0.27
C ILE A 346 -0.55 -10.99 -1.21
N ILE A 347 -0.20 -11.94 -2.08
CA ILE A 347 -0.49 -11.89 -3.50
C ILE A 347 -1.64 -12.85 -3.76
N VAL A 348 -2.75 -12.33 -4.26
CA VAL A 348 -4.04 -13.02 -4.33
C VAL A 348 -4.73 -12.74 -5.66
N ARG A 349 -5.37 -13.77 -6.23
CA ARG A 349 -6.29 -13.58 -7.35
C ARG A 349 -7.65 -13.09 -6.85
N LEU A 350 -8.18 -12.08 -7.51
CA LEU A 350 -9.48 -11.51 -7.24
C LEU A 350 -10.58 -12.50 -7.61
N LEU A 351 -11.44 -12.82 -6.65
CA LEU A 351 -12.61 -13.66 -6.87
C LEU A 351 -13.81 -12.76 -7.17
N PHE A 352 -14.01 -12.44 -8.44
CA PHE A 352 -15.12 -11.60 -8.87
C PHE A 352 -16.47 -12.25 -8.52
N PRO A 353 -17.42 -11.48 -7.93
CA PRO A 353 -18.77 -11.96 -7.67
C PRO A 353 -19.48 -12.38 -8.97
N SER A 354 -20.28 -13.44 -8.91
CA SER A 354 -21.04 -13.93 -10.07
C SER A 354 -22.07 -12.91 -10.55
N THR A 355 -22.31 -12.90 -11.86
CA THR A 355 -23.28 -12.01 -12.53
C THR A 355 -24.70 -12.18 -12.03
N GLU A 356 -25.08 -13.37 -11.55
CA GLU A 356 -26.39 -13.63 -10.94
C GLU A 356 -26.65 -12.76 -9.70
N CYS A 357 -25.60 -12.38 -8.96
CA CYS A 357 -25.71 -11.47 -7.81
C CYS A 357 -25.92 -10.00 -8.25
N LEU A 358 -25.62 -9.67 -9.51
CA LEU A 358 -25.79 -8.33 -10.08
C LEU A 358 -27.24 -8.04 -10.52
N ASP A 359 -28.05 -9.08 -10.73
CA ASP A 359 -29.43 -8.98 -11.23
C ASP A 359 -30.51 -9.16 -10.12
N VAL A 360 -30.12 -9.43 -8.87
CA VAL A 360 -31.07 -9.74 -7.76
C VAL A 360 -31.94 -8.54 -7.34
N SER A 361 -31.72 -7.35 -7.89
CA SER A 361 -32.64 -6.22 -7.68
C SER A 361 -33.99 -6.34 -8.41
N SER A 362 -34.22 -7.36 -9.25
CA SER A 362 -35.46 -7.50 -10.05
C SER A 362 -36.20 -8.84 -9.95
N SER A 363 -35.76 -9.79 -9.13
CA SER A 363 -36.49 -11.04 -8.91
C SER A 363 -36.88 -11.19 -7.44
N GLY A 364 -38.19 -11.14 -7.17
CA GLY A 364 -38.77 -11.48 -5.88
C GLY A 364 -38.41 -12.88 -5.38
N PRO A 365 -38.78 -13.25 -4.14
CA PRO A 365 -38.38 -14.52 -3.55
C PRO A 365 -38.86 -15.69 -4.42
N ILE A 366 -37.91 -16.49 -4.89
CA ILE A 366 -38.19 -17.74 -5.59
C ILE A 366 -38.75 -18.72 -4.55
N GLU A 367 -40.07 -18.87 -4.52
CA GLU A 367 -40.75 -19.95 -3.80
C GLU A 367 -40.33 -21.28 -4.41
N GLY A 368 -39.38 -21.97 -3.77
CA GLY A 368 -38.95 -23.30 -4.20
C GLY A 368 -37.57 -23.79 -3.72
N SER A 369 -36.84 -23.08 -2.84
CA SER A 369 -35.58 -23.64 -2.34
C SER A 369 -35.85 -24.82 -1.40
N GLU A 370 -35.30 -25.98 -1.71
CA GLU A 370 -35.26 -27.13 -0.80
C GLU A 370 -34.77 -26.72 0.60
N PRO A 371 -35.24 -27.38 1.68
CA PRO A 371 -34.82 -27.04 3.03
C PRO A 371 -33.30 -27.17 3.14
N VAL A 372 -32.63 -26.02 3.26
CA VAL A 372 -31.18 -25.95 3.36
C VAL A 372 -30.76 -26.62 4.66
N THR A 373 -30.20 -27.83 4.57
CA THR A 373 -29.73 -28.56 5.74
C THR A 373 -28.48 -27.91 6.32
N GLN A 374 -28.23 -28.07 7.62
CA GLN A 374 -26.98 -27.62 8.25
C GLN A 374 -25.74 -28.21 7.56
N ALA A 375 -25.84 -29.46 7.09
CA ALA A 375 -24.78 -30.10 6.31
C ALA A 375 -24.54 -29.37 4.98
N THR A 376 -25.59 -29.03 4.24
CA THR A 376 -25.49 -28.26 2.99
C THR A 376 -24.81 -26.91 3.21
N GLN A 377 -25.15 -26.19 4.29
CA GLN A 377 -24.50 -24.91 4.63
C GLN A 377 -23.02 -25.09 4.98
N ALA A 378 -22.70 -26.12 5.78
CA ALA A 378 -21.33 -26.42 6.17
C ALA A 378 -20.45 -26.78 4.96
N PHE A 379 -20.96 -27.60 4.04
CA PHE A 379 -20.25 -27.92 2.79
C PHE A 379 -20.05 -26.70 1.90
N ALA A 380 -21.06 -25.83 1.76
CA ALA A 380 -20.94 -24.60 0.99
C ALA A 380 -19.91 -23.63 1.60
N ALA A 381 -19.89 -23.48 2.93
CA ALA A 381 -18.92 -22.67 3.64
C ALA A 381 -17.49 -23.21 3.47
N LEU A 382 -17.30 -24.53 3.58
CA LEU A 382 -16.01 -25.17 3.36
C LEU A 382 -15.53 -25.02 1.91
N ALA A 383 -16.43 -25.16 0.94
CA ALA A 383 -16.11 -24.96 -0.48
C ALA A 383 -15.68 -23.51 -0.76
N LEU A 384 -16.35 -22.52 -0.15
CA LEU A 384 -15.96 -21.12 -0.24
C LEU A 384 -14.58 -20.89 0.39
N GLN A 385 -14.34 -21.40 1.59
CA GLN A 385 -13.06 -21.30 2.29
C GLN A 385 -11.90 -21.88 1.45
N ASN A 386 -12.12 -23.06 0.86
CA ASN A 386 -11.12 -23.70 -0.02
C ASN A 386 -10.88 -22.88 -1.31
N ARG A 387 -11.92 -22.25 -1.85
CA ARG A 387 -11.81 -21.37 -3.03
C ARG A 387 -11.03 -20.10 -2.72
N GLU A 388 -11.29 -19.47 -1.57
CA GLU A 388 -10.57 -18.29 -1.10
C GLU A 388 -9.10 -18.61 -0.82
N ASP A 389 -8.82 -19.76 -0.21
CA ASP A 389 -7.46 -20.23 0.04
C ASP A 389 -6.69 -20.51 -1.26
N ALA A 390 -7.33 -21.18 -2.23
CA ALA A 390 -6.74 -21.45 -3.54
C ALA A 390 -6.44 -20.17 -4.33
N ALA A 391 -7.15 -19.07 -4.04
CA ALA A 391 -6.89 -17.78 -4.69
C ALA A 391 -5.64 -17.07 -4.13
N ILE A 392 -5.19 -17.42 -2.92
CA ILE A 392 -3.97 -16.87 -2.32
C ILE A 392 -2.77 -17.59 -2.93
N LEU A 393 -2.01 -16.87 -3.76
CA LEU A 393 -0.83 -17.42 -4.43
C LEU A 393 0.39 -17.40 -3.51
N VAL A 394 0.61 -16.26 -2.85
CA VAL A 394 1.77 -16.04 -1.98
C VAL A 394 1.35 -15.31 -0.72
N GLN A 395 1.89 -15.77 0.41
CA GLN A 395 1.84 -15.08 1.68
C GLN A 395 3.26 -14.94 2.21
N ALA A 396 3.84 -13.76 2.02
CA ALA A 396 5.24 -13.48 2.31
C ALA A 396 5.41 -12.73 3.63
N ASN A 397 6.39 -13.16 4.44
CA ASN A 397 6.88 -12.38 5.57
C ASN A 397 7.96 -11.42 5.07
N THR A 398 7.67 -10.13 5.08
CA THR A 398 8.61 -9.14 4.54
C THR A 398 9.71 -8.76 5.54
N PHE A 399 9.51 -9.08 6.82
CA PHE A 399 10.34 -8.60 7.93
C PHE A 399 10.45 -7.07 7.98
N ALA A 400 9.54 -6.33 7.35
CA ALA A 400 9.43 -4.88 7.48
C ALA A 400 8.84 -4.56 8.86
N PRO A 401 9.58 -3.91 9.78
CA PRO A 401 9.07 -3.56 11.09
C PRO A 401 7.87 -2.63 10.98
N GLN A 402 6.86 -2.89 11.79
CA GLN A 402 5.65 -2.08 11.85
C GLN A 402 5.15 -1.88 13.28
N THR A 403 4.38 -0.82 13.44
CA THR A 403 3.68 -0.42 14.65
C THR A 403 2.20 -0.18 14.32
N ALA A 404 1.35 -0.03 15.34
CA ALA A 404 -0.07 0.28 15.12
C ALA A 404 -0.32 1.63 14.40
N TYR A 405 0.71 2.46 14.24
CA TYR A 405 0.70 3.76 13.56
C TYR A 405 1.49 3.74 12.25
N SER A 406 1.93 2.56 11.78
CA SER A 406 2.54 2.41 10.46
C SER A 406 1.50 2.61 9.38
N THR A 407 1.95 3.03 8.20
CA THR A 407 1.15 3.11 6.98
C THR A 407 1.75 2.11 5.98
N PRO A 408 1.34 0.84 6.02
CA PRO A 408 1.83 -0.17 5.09
C PRO A 408 1.55 0.26 3.64
N GLN A 409 2.53 0.15 2.76
CA GLN A 409 2.41 0.45 1.33
C GLN A 409 3.00 -0.69 0.53
N VAL A 410 2.36 -0.99 -0.59
CA VAL A 410 2.84 -1.95 -1.59
C VAL A 410 2.64 -1.35 -2.98
N VAL A 411 3.65 -1.50 -3.83
CA VAL A 411 3.57 -1.15 -5.24
C VAL A 411 4.21 -2.25 -6.07
N TRP A 412 3.65 -2.54 -7.24
CA TRP A 412 4.25 -3.49 -8.17
C TRP A 412 5.46 -2.87 -8.86
N ARG A 413 6.46 -3.71 -9.14
CA ARG A 413 7.40 -3.38 -10.21
C ARG A 413 6.63 -3.30 -11.52
N PRO A 414 6.99 -2.37 -12.42
CA PRO A 414 6.22 -2.16 -13.63
C PRO A 414 6.38 -3.29 -14.67
N ASP A 415 7.27 -4.25 -14.42
CA ASP A 415 7.44 -5.49 -15.17
C ASP A 415 6.67 -6.68 -14.55
N GLY A 416 6.00 -6.48 -13.40
CA GLY A 416 5.24 -7.51 -12.70
C GLY A 416 6.07 -8.58 -11.96
N SER A 417 7.41 -8.53 -11.99
CA SER A 417 8.27 -9.59 -11.42
C SER A 417 8.24 -9.67 -9.88
N GLY A 418 7.80 -8.60 -9.23
CA GLY A 418 7.73 -8.50 -7.78
C GLY A 418 7.09 -7.21 -7.31
N VAL A 419 7.12 -7.01 -6.00
CA VAL A 419 6.55 -5.84 -5.34
C VAL A 419 7.55 -5.18 -4.42
N TRP A 420 7.45 -3.86 -4.30
CA TRP A 420 8.17 -3.05 -3.34
C TRP A 420 7.28 -2.73 -2.15
N VAL A 421 7.86 -2.78 -0.96
CA VAL A 421 7.16 -2.46 0.28
C VAL A 421 7.98 -1.65 1.25
N ASN A 422 7.29 -0.80 2.02
CA ASN A 422 7.93 0.09 2.99
C ASN A 422 8.08 -0.55 4.38
N GLY A 423 8.89 0.09 5.23
CA GLY A 423 9.04 -0.24 6.64
C GLY A 423 9.22 0.99 7.53
N ASP A 424 9.10 0.78 8.85
CA ASP A 424 9.36 1.79 9.88
C ASP A 424 10.87 1.93 10.24
N ASP A 425 11.75 1.19 9.56
CA ASP A 425 13.19 1.17 9.80
C ASP A 425 14.01 2.00 8.79
N GLY A 426 13.34 2.72 7.90
CA GLY A 426 13.97 3.45 6.79
C GLY A 426 14.37 2.54 5.61
N GLY A 427 14.00 1.26 5.63
CA GLY A 427 14.28 0.30 4.55
C GLY A 427 13.07 0.03 3.65
N ILE A 428 13.32 -0.15 2.35
CA ILE A 428 12.33 -0.64 1.37
C ILE A 428 12.73 -2.05 0.95
N ARG A 429 11.78 -2.98 0.90
CA ARG A 429 12.04 -4.39 0.57
C ARG A 429 11.41 -4.76 -0.76
N GLY A 430 12.18 -5.47 -1.59
CA GLY A 430 11.72 -6.07 -2.84
C GLY A 430 11.35 -7.53 -2.59
N VAL A 431 10.09 -7.88 -2.85
CA VAL A 431 9.54 -9.23 -2.68
C VAL A 431 9.25 -9.81 -4.04
N GLU A 432 9.81 -10.98 -4.34
CA GLU A 432 9.54 -11.69 -5.58
C GLU A 432 8.12 -12.26 -5.61
N MET A 433 7.45 -12.10 -6.74
CA MET A 433 6.04 -12.47 -6.91
C MET A 433 5.78 -13.98 -6.75
N LYS A 434 6.65 -14.84 -7.28
CA LYS A 434 6.43 -16.30 -7.31
C LYS A 434 6.70 -16.98 -5.97
N THR A 435 7.85 -16.69 -5.38
CA THR A 435 8.31 -17.36 -4.16
C THR A 435 7.85 -16.64 -2.90
N GLY A 436 7.54 -15.34 -2.99
CA GLY A 436 7.35 -14.50 -1.82
C GLY A 436 8.64 -14.15 -1.08
N LYS A 437 9.80 -14.51 -1.63
CA LYS A 437 11.09 -14.25 -1.00
C LYS A 437 11.42 -12.76 -1.06
N VAL A 438 11.98 -12.24 0.02
CA VAL A 438 12.62 -10.92 0.01
C VAL A 438 13.95 -11.04 -0.74
N VAL A 439 14.03 -10.47 -1.95
CA VAL A 439 15.21 -10.55 -2.82
C VAL A 439 16.19 -9.42 -2.54
N THR A 440 15.69 -8.25 -2.19
CA THR A 440 16.52 -7.07 -1.97
C THR A 440 15.97 -6.17 -0.87
N VAL A 441 16.86 -5.42 -0.23
CA VAL A 441 16.52 -4.41 0.79
C VAL A 441 17.29 -3.14 0.47
N LEU A 442 16.57 -2.11 0.05
CA LEU A 442 17.12 -0.79 -0.21
C LEU A 442 17.33 -0.06 1.12
N LYS A 443 18.56 0.38 1.34
CA LYS A 443 19.03 1.05 2.55
C LYS A 443 19.79 2.32 2.16
N ASP A 444 20.20 3.09 3.17
CA ASP A 444 21.05 4.28 3.04
C ASP A 444 20.44 5.48 2.29
N GLY A 445 19.20 5.37 1.82
CA GLY A 445 18.41 6.50 1.35
C GLY A 445 17.75 7.26 2.52
N HIS A 446 16.78 6.62 3.17
CA HIS A 446 16.06 7.19 4.32
C HIS A 446 16.87 7.04 5.61
N VAL A 447 16.61 7.93 6.58
CA VAL A 447 17.25 7.86 7.90
C VAL A 447 16.85 6.55 8.60
N ALA A 448 17.83 5.82 9.14
CA ALA A 448 17.57 4.58 9.86
C ALA A 448 16.59 4.78 11.02
N GLY A 449 15.58 3.91 11.12
CA GLY A 449 14.51 4.01 12.12
C GLY A 449 13.43 5.06 11.80
N SER A 450 13.45 5.66 10.61
CA SER A 450 12.40 6.56 10.15
C SER A 450 11.29 5.82 9.42
N LYS A 451 10.06 6.36 9.51
CA LYS A 451 8.89 5.84 8.81
C LYS A 451 8.89 6.31 7.36
N ILE A 452 8.91 5.36 6.43
CA ILE A 452 8.63 5.63 5.02
C ILE A 452 7.11 5.65 4.86
N ARG A 453 6.56 6.76 4.35
CA ARG A 453 5.11 7.00 4.29
C ARG A 453 4.51 6.56 2.96
N THR A 454 5.21 6.80 1.87
CA THR A 454 4.68 6.62 0.50
C THR A 454 5.80 6.08 -0.39
N ILE A 455 5.40 5.22 -1.32
CA ILE A 455 6.28 4.66 -2.35
C ILE A 455 5.51 4.60 -3.67
N TRP A 456 6.23 4.72 -4.78
CA TRP A 456 5.71 4.58 -6.14
C TRP A 456 6.76 3.89 -7.00
N ALA A 457 6.36 3.01 -7.91
CA ALA A 457 7.28 2.38 -8.86
C ALA A 457 6.68 2.42 -10.26
N GLY A 458 7.52 2.65 -11.26
CA GLY A 458 7.07 2.78 -12.64
C GLY A 458 8.20 2.98 -13.63
N TRP A 459 7.85 2.93 -14.91
CA TRP A 459 8.76 3.27 -16.00
C TRP A 459 8.79 4.78 -16.20
N VAL A 460 10.00 5.34 -16.32
CA VAL A 460 10.22 6.74 -16.61
C VAL A 460 11.09 6.86 -17.85
N ASP A 461 10.62 7.64 -18.82
CA ASP A 461 11.40 7.99 -20.01
C ASP A 461 12.33 9.16 -19.67
N VAL A 462 13.63 8.89 -19.70
CA VAL A 462 14.68 9.86 -19.35
C VAL A 462 15.46 10.19 -20.62
N SER A 463 15.66 11.48 -20.90
CA SER A 463 16.54 11.92 -21.98
C SER A 463 17.98 11.96 -21.48
N ARG A 464 18.86 11.11 -22.03
CA ARG A 464 20.31 11.18 -21.81
C ARG A 464 21.00 11.32 -23.17
N ASP A 465 21.86 12.33 -23.31
CA ASP A 465 22.65 12.58 -24.53
C ASP A 465 21.82 12.61 -25.83
N GLY A 466 20.59 13.14 -25.76
CA GLY A 466 19.67 13.22 -26.91
C GLY A 466 18.96 11.91 -27.27
N LYS A 467 19.13 10.85 -26.47
CA LYS A 467 18.41 9.58 -26.61
C LYS A 467 17.46 9.37 -25.44
N ILE A 468 16.22 9.00 -25.74
CA ILE A 468 15.22 8.63 -24.72
C ILE A 468 15.49 7.19 -24.29
N THR A 469 15.81 7.00 -23.02
CA THR A 469 15.99 5.69 -22.39
C THR A 469 14.93 5.48 -21.33
N ARG A 470 14.24 4.35 -21.40
CA ARG A 470 13.23 3.96 -20.42
C ARG A 470 13.90 3.26 -19.23
N GLU A 471 13.75 3.84 -18.05
CA GLU A 471 14.34 3.33 -16.81
C GLU A 471 13.24 2.97 -15.81
N GLU A 472 13.44 1.90 -15.03
CA GLU A 472 12.58 1.62 -13.88
C GLU A 472 13.00 2.51 -12.72
N TRP A 473 12.09 3.29 -12.19
CA TRP A 473 12.32 4.11 -11.00
C TRP A 473 11.44 3.63 -9.87
N LEU A 474 11.97 3.72 -8.65
CA LEU A 474 11.20 3.66 -7.42
C LEU A 474 11.35 5.03 -6.74
N VAL A 475 10.25 5.62 -6.32
CA VAL A 475 10.22 6.90 -5.60
C VAL A 475 9.72 6.62 -4.19
N SER A 476 10.34 7.22 -3.18
CA SER A 476 9.92 7.09 -1.80
C SER A 476 9.93 8.42 -1.05
N GLY A 477 8.96 8.58 -0.15
CA GLY A 477 8.80 9.74 0.70
C GLY A 477 8.54 9.33 2.14
N GLY A 478 9.18 10.01 3.10
CA GLY A 478 9.15 9.63 4.51
C GLY A 478 8.96 10.79 5.49
N PHE A 479 8.87 10.43 6.78
CA PHE A 479 8.83 11.37 7.91
C PHE A 479 10.22 11.88 8.32
N ASP A 480 11.26 11.41 7.66
CA ASP A 480 12.60 12.01 7.68
C ASP A 480 12.73 13.20 6.72
N LYS A 481 11.62 13.61 6.08
CA LYS A 481 11.53 14.77 5.18
C LYS A 481 12.35 14.62 3.91
N ARG A 482 12.68 13.39 3.52
CA ARG A 482 13.41 13.09 2.29
C ARG A 482 12.45 12.60 1.21
N LEU A 483 12.60 13.16 0.01
CA LEU A 483 12.11 12.59 -1.24
C LEU A 483 13.28 11.91 -1.93
N ILE A 484 13.14 10.64 -2.28
CA ILE A 484 14.24 9.84 -2.82
C ILE A 484 13.77 9.17 -4.10
N VAL A 485 14.60 9.27 -5.14
CA VAL A 485 14.45 8.54 -6.39
C VAL A 485 15.53 7.45 -6.42
N TRP A 486 15.10 6.20 -6.43
CA TRP A 486 15.94 5.03 -6.58
C TRP A 486 16.01 4.68 -8.08
N LYS A 487 17.23 4.63 -8.61
CA LYS A 487 17.51 4.28 -10.01
C LYS A 487 18.30 2.97 -10.09
N PRO A 488 18.28 2.28 -11.24
CA PRO A 488 19.02 1.03 -11.46
C PRO A 488 20.48 1.08 -10.99
#